data_AF-A0A5V4F349-F1
#
_entry.id   AF-A0A5V4F349-F1
#
_cell.length_a   1.000
_cell.length_b   1.000
_cell.length_c   1.000
_cell.angle_alpha   90.00
_cell.angle_beta   90.00
_cell.angle_gamma   90.00
#
_symmetry.space_group_name_H-M   'P 1'
#
loop_
_entity.id
_entity.type
_entity.pdbx_description
1 polymer ?
#
loop_
_entity_poly.entity_id
_entity_poly.type
_entity_poly.pdbx_seq_one_letter_code
_entity_poly.pdbx_strand_id
1 'polypeptide(L)'
;YQNHILLLIYLFDELNITSIHKLMSMVLEKKLTNQELIGCKAAIHSLTRSQFIDKIGNEYILTDRGFSDVQLKYYALNEITNLRISIMNKQL
;
A
#
# COMPACT_ATOMS: atom_id res chain seq x y z
N TYR A 1 6.55 -5.41 -1.14
CA TYR A 1 5.93 -5.15 0.18
C TYR A 1 5.51 -3.69 0.36
N GLN A 2 6.39 -2.70 0.14
CA GLN A 2 6.09 -1.27 0.38
C GLN A 2 4.76 -0.77 -0.23
N ASN A 3 4.54 -0.96 -1.53
CA ASN A 3 3.30 -0.49 -2.19
C ASN A 3 2.04 -1.09 -1.54
N HIS A 4 2.06 -2.40 -1.25
CA HIS A 4 0.94 -3.06 -0.58
C HIS A 4 0.73 -2.49 0.83
N ILE A 5 1.79 -2.35 1.61
CA ILE A 5 1.70 -1.84 3.00
C ILE A 5 1.21 -0.38 3.01
N LEU A 6 1.72 0.46 2.11
CA LEU A 6 1.28 1.85 1.99
C LEU A 6 -0.20 1.94 1.59
N LEU A 7 -0.64 1.12 0.63
CA LEU A 7 -2.05 1.03 0.26
C LEU A 7 -2.92 0.53 1.42
N LEU A 8 -2.46 -0.47 2.18
CA LEU A 8 -3.21 -0.96 3.34
C LEU A 8 -3.38 0.13 4.41
N ILE A 9 -2.33 0.90 4.71
CA ILE A 9 -2.39 2.04 5.65
C ILE A 9 -3.29 3.17 5.11
N TYR A 10 -3.40 3.32 3.79
CA TYR A 10 -4.35 4.25 3.18
C TYR A 10 -5.81 3.77 3.29
N LEU A 11 -6.05 2.46 3.19
CA LEU A 11 -7.40 1.89 3.17
C LEU A 11 -7.98 1.62 4.56
N PHE A 12 -7.13 1.42 5.56
CA PHE A 12 -7.53 1.04 6.91
C PHE A 12 -6.82 1.92 7.94
N ASP A 13 -7.59 2.45 8.88
CA ASP A 13 -7.07 3.21 10.01
C ASP A 13 -6.46 2.28 11.08
N GLU A 14 -5.67 2.86 11.99
CA GLU A 14 -5.18 2.21 13.22
C GLU A 14 -4.38 0.91 12.98
N LEU A 15 -3.68 0.81 11.84
CA LEU A 15 -2.90 -0.38 11.54
C LEU A 15 -1.61 -0.44 12.37
N ASN A 16 -1.44 -1.53 13.10
CA ASN A 16 -0.17 -1.88 13.74
C ASN A 16 0.54 -3.00 12.95
N ILE A 17 1.76 -3.34 13.36
CA ILE A 17 2.57 -4.35 12.66
C ILE A 17 1.88 -5.72 12.55
N THR A 18 1.12 -6.12 13.57
CA THR A 18 0.44 -7.41 13.60
C THR A 18 -0.74 -7.43 12.63
N SER A 19 -1.54 -6.36 12.59
CA SER A 19 -2.63 -6.23 11.61
C SER A 19 -2.10 -6.11 10.19
N ILE A 20 -1.00 -5.39 9.96
CA ILE A 20 -0.31 -5.35 8.65
C ILE A 20 0.12 -6.76 8.21
N HIS A 21 0.77 -7.55 9.06
CA HIS A 21 1.16 -8.92 8.68
C HIS A 21 -0.04 -9.82 8.35
N LYS A 22 -1.14 -9.68 9.10
CA LYS A 22 -2.38 -10.41 8.85
C LYS A 22 -2.98 -10.05 7.50
N LEU A 23 -3.10 -8.75 7.21
CA LEU A 23 -3.60 -8.25 5.93
C LEU A 23 -2.68 -8.65 4.77
N MET A 24 -1.36 -8.57 4.95
CA MET A 24 -0.39 -9.04 3.96
C MET A 24 -0.52 -10.53 3.67
N SER A 25 -0.82 -11.35 4.69
CA SER A 25 -1.08 -12.79 4.50
C SER A 25 -2.34 -13.01 3.65
N MET A 26 -3.38 -12.19 3.86
CA MET A 26 -4.62 -12.26 3.07
C MET A 26 -4.40 -11.80 1.62
N VAL A 27 -3.71 -10.68 1.42
CA VAL A 27 -3.38 -10.15 0.08
C VAL A 27 -2.52 -11.11 -0.73
N LEU A 28 -1.62 -11.86 -0.08
CA LEU A 28 -0.75 -12.84 -0.74
C LEU A 28 -1.33 -14.25 -0.75
N GLU A 29 -2.54 -14.44 -0.22
CA GLU A 29 -3.24 -15.73 -0.12
C GLU A 29 -2.39 -16.85 0.50
N LYS A 30 -1.52 -16.50 1.45
CA LYS A 30 -0.60 -17.45 2.08
C LYS A 30 -0.16 -17.00 3.47
N LYS A 31 0.30 -17.95 4.27
CA LYS A 31 0.99 -17.65 5.52
C LYS A 31 2.37 -17.07 5.21
N LEU A 32 2.70 -15.92 5.82
CA LEU A 32 4.01 -15.32 5.68
C LEU A 32 5.08 -16.16 6.36
N THR A 33 6.19 -16.37 5.65
CA THR A 33 7.42 -16.94 6.21
C THR A 33 8.15 -15.91 7.08
N ASN A 34 9.10 -16.36 7.91
CA ASN A 34 9.91 -15.46 8.73
C ASN A 34 10.65 -14.40 7.90
N GLN A 35 11.16 -14.78 6.72
CA GLN A 35 11.83 -13.85 5.81
C GLN A 35 10.89 -12.75 5.32
N GLU A 36 9.63 -13.08 5.06
CA GLU A 36 8.63 -12.12 4.59
C GLU A 36 8.15 -11.20 5.71
N LEU A 37 8.07 -11.69 6.95
CA LEU A 37 7.83 -10.85 8.13
C LEU A 37 8.97 -9.82 8.32
N ILE A 38 10.23 -10.25 8.13
CA ILE A 38 11.38 -9.34 8.12
C ILE A 38 11.27 -8.34 6.96
N GLY A 39 10.88 -8.80 5.77
CA GLY A 39 10.65 -7.95 4.61
C GLY A 39 9.56 -6.91 4.84
N CYS A 40 8.47 -7.26 5.52
CA CYS A 40 7.42 -6.32 5.90
C CYS A 40 7.93 -5.26 6.88
N LYS A 41 8.71 -5.66 7.90
CA LYS A 41 9.37 -4.72 8.84
C LYS A 41 10.31 -3.75 8.12
N ALA A 42 11.14 -4.26 7.21
CA ALA A 42 12.05 -3.43 6.43
C ALA A 42 11.29 -2.46 5.52
N ALA A 43 10.19 -2.91 4.91
CA ALA A 43 9.34 -2.07 4.08
C ALA A 43 8.68 -0.95 4.90
N ILE A 44 8.11 -1.26 6.06
CA ILE A 44 7.57 -0.26 7.00
C ILE A 44 8.65 0.74 7.39
N HIS A 45 9.83 0.25 7.82
CA HIS A 45 10.93 1.13 8.21
C HIS A 45 11.33 2.09 7.08
N SER A 46 11.40 1.60 5.84
CA SER A 46 11.70 2.44 4.69
C SER A 46 10.58 3.44 4.37
N LEU A 47 9.30 3.07 4.51
CA LEU A 47 8.18 4.00 4.32
C LEU A 47 8.20 5.12 5.37
N THR A 48 8.52 4.79 6.63
CA THR A 48 8.72 5.77 7.70
C THR A 48 9.90 6.68 7.41
N ARG A 49 11.06 6.12 7.02
CA ARG A 49 12.26 6.91 6.70
C ARG A 49 12.03 7.87 5.52
N SER A 50 11.21 7.46 4.55
CA SER A 50 10.84 8.27 3.40
C SER A 50 9.63 9.20 3.65
N GLN A 51 9.13 9.26 4.89
CA GLN A 51 8.03 10.12 5.32
C GLN A 51 6.72 9.86 4.56
N PHE A 52 6.45 8.63 4.12
CA PHE A 52 5.16 8.26 3.56
C PHE A 52 4.15 7.84 4.65
N ILE A 53 4.64 7.37 5.79
CA ILE A 53 3.85 7.00 6.97
C ILE A 53 4.57 7.48 8.22
N ASP A 54 3.82 7.81 9.26
CA ASP A 54 4.35 8.07 10.60
C ASP A 54 3.91 6.98 11.57
N LYS A 55 4.63 6.87 12.69
CA LYS A 55 4.30 5.94 13.77
C LYS A 55 3.80 6.73 14.98
N ILE A 56 2.55 6.51 15.37
CA ILE A 56 1.94 7.07 16.58
C ILE A 56 1.64 5.92 17.53
N GLY A 57 2.34 5.87 18.67
CA GLY A 57 2.25 4.74 19.58
C GLY A 57 2.68 3.44 18.89
N ASN A 58 1.73 2.51 18.70
CA ASN A 58 1.95 1.24 18.00
C ASN A 58 1.37 1.20 16.58
N GLU A 59 0.74 2.28 16.14
CA GLU A 59 0.01 2.35 14.89
C GLU A 59 0.79 3.17 13.85
N TYR A 60 0.49 2.90 12.60
CA TYR A 60 1.03 3.60 11.45
C TYR A 60 -0.08 4.43 10.81
N ILE A 61 0.19 5.72 10.65
CA ILE A 61 -0.71 6.66 9.98
C ILE A 61 -0.09 7.13 8.67
N LEU A 62 -0.94 7.47 7.71
CA LEU A 62 -0.50 8.03 6.44
C LEU A 62 -0.13 9.51 6.60
N THR A 63 0.97 9.95 5.98
CA THR A 63 1.31 11.38 5.90
C THR A 63 0.69 12.02 4.65
N ASP A 64 0.69 13.35 4.54
CA ASP A 64 0.27 14.06 3.32
C ASP A 64 1.05 13.61 2.08
N ARG A 65 2.35 13.31 2.26
CA ARG A 65 3.21 12.78 1.21
C ARG A 65 2.80 11.35 0.82
N GLY A 66 2.52 10.50 1.81
CA GLY A 66 1.96 9.16 1.62
C GLY A 66 0.66 9.19 0.81
N PHE A 67 -0.25 10.05 1.23
CA PHE A 67 -1.53 10.26 0.59
C PHE A 67 -1.37 10.70 -0.88
N SER A 68 -0.53 11.70 -1.12
CA SER A 68 -0.27 12.21 -2.48
C SER A 68 0.33 11.14 -3.39
N ASP A 69 1.25 10.31 -2.89
CA ASP A 69 1.87 9.22 -3.67
C ASP A 69 0.84 8.16 -4.07
N VAL A 70 -0.01 7.74 -3.12
CA VAL A 70 -1.10 6.79 -3.39
C VAL A 70 -2.06 7.38 -4.41
N GLN A 71 -2.51 8.63 -4.22
CA GLN A 71 -3.42 9.29 -5.16
C GLN A 71 -2.83 9.35 -6.57
N LEU A 72 -1.61 9.85 -6.74
CA LEU A 72 -0.95 9.93 -8.05
C LEU A 72 -0.87 8.57 -8.74
N LYS A 73 -0.52 7.52 -7.99
CA LYS A 73 -0.32 6.18 -8.54
C LYS A 73 -1.63 5.52 -8.97
N TYR A 74 -2.65 5.56 -8.12
CA TYR A 74 -3.90 4.83 -8.36
C TYR A 74 -4.90 5.64 -9.18
N TYR A 75 -4.90 6.97 -9.08
CA TYR A 75 -5.68 7.83 -9.97
C TYR A 75 -5.19 7.69 -11.42
N ALA A 76 -3.88 7.74 -11.66
CA ALA A 76 -3.31 7.54 -12.99
C ALA A 76 -3.64 6.14 -13.57
N LEU A 77 -3.65 5.10 -12.74
CA LEU A 77 -4.05 3.74 -13.17
C LEU A 77 -5.52 3.70 -13.61
N ASN A 78 -6.42 4.38 -12.90
CA ASN A 78 -7.83 4.48 -13.28
C ASN A 78 -8.00 5.25 -14.60
N GLU A 79 -7.30 6.36 -14.79
CA GLU A 79 -7.35 7.13 -16.05
C GLU A 79 -6.82 6.33 -17.23
N ILE A 80 -5.69 5.62 -17.08
CA ILE A 80 -5.13 4.73 -18.11
C ILE A 80 -6.12 3.61 -18.45
N THR A 81 -6.77 3.03 -17.43
CA THR A 81 -7.78 1.98 -17.62
C THR A 81 -8.97 2.50 -18.42
N ASN A 82 -9.48 3.69 -18.09
CA ASN A 82 -10.56 4.33 -18.82
C ASN A 82 -10.18 4.65 -20.27
N LEU A 83 -8.97 5.17 -20.49
CA LEU A 83 -8.45 5.45 -21.84
C LEU A 83 -8.36 4.16 -22.67
N ARG A 84 -7.86 3.07 -22.07
CA ARG A 84 -7.79 1.75 -22.73
C ARG A 84 -9.17 1.27 -23.17
N ILE A 85 -10.17 1.35 -22.29
CA ILE A 85 -11.56 0.97 -22.60
C ILE A 85 -12.09 1.84 -23.76
N SER A 86 -11.86 3.16 -23.71
CA SER A 86 -12.30 4.07 -24.78
C SER A 86 -11.67 3.76 -26.14
N ILE A 87 -10.39 3.35 -26.19
CA ILE A 87 -9.73 3.01 -27.46
C ILE A 87 -10.30 1.70 -28.00
N MET A 88 -10.42 0.68 -27.15
CA MET A 88 -10.95 -0.63 -27.56
C MET A 88 -12.39 -0.52 -28.11
N ASN A 89 -13.25 0.28 -27.48
CA ASN A 89 -14.63 0.48 -27.94
C ASN A 89 -14.74 1.28 -29.26
N LYS A 90 -13.70 2.05 -29.65
CA LYS A 90 -13.66 2.77 -30.93
C LYS A 90 -13.11 1.93 -32.09
N GLN A 91 -12.52 0.77 -31.77
CA GLN A 91 -11.95 -0.16 -32.75
C GLN A 91 -12.94 -1.28 -33.13
N LEU A 92 -14.12 -1.32 -32.48
CA LEU A 92 -15.26 -2.17 -32.81
C LEU A 92 -16.27 -1.38 -33.66
#